data_AF-A0A7V1KMQ6-F1
#
_entry.id   AF-A0A7V1KMQ6-F1
#
_cell.length_a   1.000
_cell.length_b   1.000
_cell.length_c   1.000
_cell.angle_alpha   90.00
_cell.angle_beta   90.00
_cell.angle_gamma   90.00
#
_symmetry.space_group_name_H-M   'P 1'
#
loop_
_entity.id
_entity.type
_entity.pdbx_description
1 polymer ?
#
loop_
_entity_poly.entity_id
_entity_poly.type
_entity_poly.pdbx_seq_one_letter_code
_entity_poly.pdbx_strand_id
1 'polypeptide(L)'
;MLGARATYQEDGVSATFLAARLQGISESRVFRGQAAAAEVTFFFVSPERPWEPAPYSQNLHGAHFWPLNVPFVEGFSTVSLVLAEEGLAGLLSQYGLDYLTQVLLEQPRVELPPGQFLVLRDEGDVLLLKVSRESLLRGRIQEAIEAYNDLHQLPEEQAKRYPFVLGSELEREFLAEFAGLASLEVDEELYALAAPGQHRYYLLGEKDVIEDSLEVWVRLPGEEDFRPLPDPALPHFSWKLFPEEGVLRLSFPREFFEDDAAFKVRFQYRRSGETFMLGLSVVPSSERVYLNGELLQRGVDYTLDYEVGLLVLFRTLGEEDELRVDFERQRGGLGGYAEYERVLVGATLDLSNGTKLAIYRAVDLGRPGPTTRYMPNTHTAGGLAMSGESAGWDYQLTLGASENLFPPGLNERIAAPNQVNDIALASAPDGEYLVFAHQNGVTVHHAGGFSSYGGAQGLGGRRVRALLALPGTLLCATDAGLTAVELMESAPFDRVASWIRVQGESFPGE
;
A
#
# COMPACT_ATOMS: atom_id res chain seq x y z
N MET A 1 24.29 11.49 -23.23
CA MET A 1 24.98 12.59 -22.51
C MET A 1 25.09 13.76 -23.47
N LEU A 2 24.57 14.94 -23.12
CA LEU A 2 24.84 16.20 -23.82
C LEU A 2 25.79 17.01 -22.93
N GLY A 3 27.02 17.23 -23.37
CA GLY A 3 28.02 17.94 -22.58
C GLY A 3 29.26 18.28 -23.38
N ALA A 4 30.01 19.26 -22.89
CA ALA A 4 31.30 19.65 -23.43
C ALA A 4 32.38 19.26 -22.41
N ARG A 5 33.41 18.55 -22.88
CA ARG A 5 34.66 18.33 -22.16
C ARG A 5 35.76 19.04 -22.93
N ALA A 6 36.49 19.91 -22.25
CA ALA A 6 37.67 20.56 -22.80
C ALA A 6 38.87 20.13 -21.97
N THR A 7 39.94 19.68 -22.64
CA THR A 7 41.20 19.36 -21.98
C THR A 7 42.29 20.24 -22.57
N TYR A 8 42.98 20.97 -21.70
CA TYR A 8 44.14 21.78 -22.01
C TYR A 8 45.37 21.10 -21.42
N GLN A 9 46.44 20.96 -22.19
CA GLN A 9 47.67 20.32 -21.74
C GLN A 9 48.88 21.08 -22.26
N GLU A 10 49.72 21.55 -21.34
CA GLU A 10 50.96 22.27 -21.63
C GLU A 10 51.95 22.10 -20.47
N ASP A 11 53.23 21.90 -20.78
CA ASP A 11 54.35 21.85 -19.81
C ASP A 11 54.09 21.06 -18.51
N GLY A 12 53.54 19.84 -18.65
CA GLY A 12 53.30 18.94 -17.53
C GLY A 12 52.10 19.31 -16.66
N VAL A 13 51.29 20.29 -17.09
CA VAL A 13 50.00 20.64 -16.48
C VAL A 13 48.87 20.17 -17.41
N SER A 14 47.87 19.49 -16.86
CA SER A 14 46.65 19.09 -17.56
C SER A 14 45.44 19.65 -16.83
N ALA A 15 44.66 20.49 -17.50
CA ALA A 15 43.39 21.00 -16.99
C ALA A 15 42.24 20.40 -17.80
N THR A 16 41.32 19.72 -17.14
CA THR A 16 40.09 19.20 -17.74
C THR A 16 38.89 19.94 -17.18
N PHE A 17 38.09 20.54 -18.05
CA PHE A 17 36.81 21.14 -17.74
C PHE A 17 35.69 20.25 -18.23
N LEU A 18 34.66 20.10 -17.42
CA LEU A 18 33.46 19.34 -17.74
C LEU A 18 32.24 20.21 -17.48
N ALA A 19 31.40 20.37 -18.50
CA ALA A 19 30.05 20.88 -18.34
C ALA A 19 29.11 19.88 -19.04
N ALA A 20 28.27 19.20 -18.27
CA ALA A 20 27.40 18.16 -18.80
C ALA A 20 26.00 18.28 -18.23
N ARG A 21 25.02 18.13 -19.11
CA ARG A 21 23.65 17.78 -18.75
C ARG A 21 23.61 16.28 -18.54
N LEU A 22 23.42 15.86 -17.29
CA LEU A 22 23.35 14.44 -16.96
C LEU A 22 22.02 13.89 -17.51
N GLN A 23 22.13 12.92 -18.43
CA GLN A 23 21.00 12.25 -19.11
C GLN A 23 20.82 10.78 -18.72
N GLY A 24 21.69 10.22 -17.87
CA GLY A 24 21.54 8.88 -17.32
C GLY A 24 22.27 8.72 -15.99
N ILE A 25 21.91 7.70 -15.21
CA ILE A 25 22.53 7.36 -13.92
C ILE A 25 23.04 5.92 -14.05
N SER A 26 24.33 5.70 -13.78
CA SER A 26 24.88 4.34 -13.65
C SER A 26 24.37 3.76 -12.35
N GLU A 27 23.78 2.57 -12.42
CA GLU A 27 23.30 1.83 -11.26
C GLU A 27 23.92 0.43 -11.25
N SER A 28 24.18 -0.06 -10.04
CA SER A 28 24.49 -1.46 -9.81
C SER A 28 23.47 -1.95 -8.79
N ARG A 29 22.78 -3.04 -9.11
CA ARG A 29 21.88 -3.74 -8.19
C ARG A 29 22.46 -5.10 -7.90
N VAL A 30 22.57 -5.41 -6.62
CA VAL A 30 22.96 -6.73 -6.16
C VAL A 30 21.72 -7.33 -5.51
N PHE A 31 21.29 -8.48 -6.04
CA PHE A 31 20.27 -9.32 -5.47
C PHE A 31 20.98 -10.49 -4.80
N ARG A 32 20.72 -10.72 -3.52
CA ARG A 32 21.34 -11.81 -2.75
C ARG A 32 20.24 -12.75 -2.28
N GLY A 33 20.41 -14.02 -2.61
CA GLY A 33 19.50 -15.10 -2.27
C GLY A 33 18.14 -14.98 -2.95
N GLN A 34 17.31 -15.98 -2.66
CA GLN A 34 15.86 -15.90 -2.85
C GLN A 34 15.15 -15.39 -1.58
N ALA A 35 15.89 -15.06 -0.52
CA ALA A 35 15.31 -14.58 0.73
C ALA A 35 15.03 -13.06 0.65
N ALA A 36 13.76 -12.68 0.67
CA ALA A 36 13.36 -11.30 0.92
C ALA A 36 13.02 -11.14 2.41
N ALA A 37 13.24 -9.97 2.98
CA ALA A 37 12.83 -9.66 4.34
C ALA A 37 11.54 -8.85 4.33
N ALA A 38 10.66 -9.14 5.28
CA ALA A 38 9.46 -8.37 5.55
C ALA A 38 9.34 -8.06 7.05
N GLU A 39 8.69 -6.94 7.33
CA GLU A 39 8.26 -6.57 8.67
C GLU A 39 6.77 -6.27 8.59
N VAL A 40 5.99 -6.94 9.46
CA VAL A 40 4.54 -6.73 9.57
C VAL A 40 4.25 -6.36 11.01
N THR A 41 3.49 -5.29 11.22
CA THR A 41 3.04 -4.87 12.54
C THR A 41 1.53 -5.01 12.61
N PHE A 42 1.03 -5.59 13.70
CA PHE A 42 -0.38 -5.79 13.99
C PHE A 42 -0.83 -4.87 15.12
N PHE A 43 -1.95 -4.19 14.93
CA PHE A 43 -2.51 -3.18 15.82
C PHE A 43 -4.04 -3.09 15.64
N PHE A 44 -4.76 -2.48 16.58
CA PHE A 44 -6.21 -2.22 16.41
C PHE A 44 -6.48 -0.99 15.54
N VAL A 45 -5.61 0.02 15.64
CA VAL A 45 -5.76 1.33 15.00
C VAL A 45 -4.46 1.69 14.29
N SER A 46 -4.56 2.25 13.08
CA SER A 46 -3.38 2.61 12.28
C SER A 46 -2.47 3.61 13.02
N PRO A 47 -1.17 3.32 13.21
CA PRO A 47 -0.24 4.28 13.81
C PRO A 47 -0.09 5.56 12.97
N GLU A 48 -0.19 5.44 11.64
CA GLU A 48 -0.12 6.57 10.73
C GLU A 48 -1.43 7.36 10.67
N ARG A 49 -2.56 6.69 10.97
CA ARG A 49 -3.91 7.27 10.96
C ARG A 49 -4.68 6.80 12.21
N PRO A 50 -4.43 7.40 13.38
CA PRO A 50 -5.03 6.97 14.65
C PRO A 50 -6.57 7.05 14.73
N TRP A 51 -7.22 7.56 13.70
CA TRP A 51 -8.67 7.64 13.55
C TRP A 51 -9.26 6.56 12.62
N GLU A 52 -8.42 5.70 12.03
CA GLU A 52 -8.84 4.61 11.14
C GLU A 52 -8.52 3.25 11.79
N PRO A 53 -9.46 2.28 11.76
CA PRO A 53 -9.18 0.92 12.20
C PRO A 53 -8.12 0.28 11.31
N ALA A 54 -7.35 -0.64 11.88
CA ALA A 54 -6.34 -1.37 11.14
C ALA A 54 -6.98 -2.20 10.00
N PRO A 55 -6.35 -2.26 8.82
CA PRO A 55 -6.81 -3.13 7.75
C PRO A 55 -6.78 -4.59 8.20
N TYR A 56 -7.66 -5.43 7.66
CA TYR A 56 -7.83 -6.83 8.07
C TYR A 56 -6.50 -7.61 8.18
N SER A 57 -5.60 -7.44 7.22
CA SER A 57 -4.30 -8.13 7.17
C SER A 57 -3.30 -7.68 8.24
N GLN A 58 -3.54 -6.57 8.92
CA GLN A 58 -2.69 -6.02 9.99
C GLN A 58 -3.48 -5.79 11.28
N ASN A 59 -4.72 -6.27 11.33
CA ASN A 59 -5.56 -6.06 12.49
C ASN A 59 -5.17 -7.04 13.61
N LEU A 60 -5.10 -6.53 14.84
CA LEU A 60 -4.76 -7.33 16.01
C LEU A 60 -5.83 -8.40 16.36
N HIS A 61 -7.04 -8.30 15.83
CA HIS A 61 -8.02 -9.40 15.85
C HIS A 61 -7.56 -10.65 15.08
N GLY A 62 -6.61 -10.51 14.14
CA GLY A 62 -6.11 -11.59 13.31
C GLY A 62 -7.13 -12.09 12.27
N ALA A 63 -6.79 -13.21 11.64
CA ALA A 63 -7.66 -13.88 10.69
C ALA A 63 -8.84 -14.55 11.41
N HIS A 64 -10.01 -14.48 10.77
CA HIS A 64 -11.20 -15.20 11.21
C HIS A 64 -11.01 -16.68 10.93
N PHE A 65 -11.26 -17.53 11.92
CA PHE A 65 -11.04 -18.97 11.79
C PHE A 65 -12.14 -19.83 12.41
N TRP A 66 -12.25 -21.05 11.91
CA TRP A 66 -13.14 -22.10 12.41
C TRP A 66 -12.39 -23.44 12.46
N PRO A 67 -12.25 -24.05 13.64
CA PRO A 67 -11.81 -25.44 13.75
C PRO A 67 -12.84 -26.34 13.05
N LEU A 68 -12.39 -27.18 12.13
CA LEU A 68 -13.25 -28.08 11.39
C LEU A 68 -13.52 -29.35 12.19
N ASN A 69 -14.78 -29.78 12.19
CA ASN A 69 -15.21 -31.05 12.79
C ASN A 69 -15.00 -32.23 11.84
N VAL A 70 -14.78 -31.95 10.56
CA VAL A 70 -14.54 -32.92 9.48
C VAL A 70 -13.17 -32.67 8.86
N PRO A 71 -12.46 -33.72 8.41
CA PRO A 71 -11.16 -33.57 7.76
C PRO A 71 -11.33 -32.91 6.39
N PHE A 72 -10.49 -31.94 6.09
CA PHE A 72 -10.43 -31.27 4.80
C PHE A 72 -9.42 -31.95 3.89
N VAL A 73 -9.86 -32.36 2.71
CA VAL A 73 -9.02 -33.00 1.70
C VAL A 73 -8.87 -32.07 0.51
N GLU A 74 -7.66 -31.53 0.33
CA GLU A 74 -7.35 -30.63 -0.79
C GLU A 74 -7.67 -31.30 -2.13
N GLY A 75 -8.42 -30.58 -2.97
CA GLY A 75 -8.89 -31.06 -4.28
C GLY A 75 -10.16 -31.92 -4.24
N PHE A 76 -10.69 -32.26 -3.06
CA PHE A 76 -11.94 -33.01 -2.91
C PHE A 76 -12.98 -32.25 -2.08
N SER A 77 -12.57 -31.67 -0.96
CA SER A 77 -13.44 -30.85 -0.12
C SER A 77 -13.67 -29.49 -0.76
N THR A 78 -14.89 -28.97 -0.66
CA THR A 78 -15.25 -27.62 -1.12
C THR A 78 -15.67 -26.75 0.05
N VAL A 79 -15.30 -25.48 0.01
CA VAL A 79 -15.79 -24.48 0.97
C VAL A 79 -16.81 -23.62 0.26
N SER A 80 -18.01 -23.50 0.82
CA SER A 80 -19.07 -22.66 0.25
C SER A 80 -19.63 -21.68 1.28
N LEU A 81 -20.02 -20.49 0.84
CA LEU A 81 -20.85 -19.58 1.61
C LEU A 81 -22.31 -19.97 1.39
N VAL A 82 -23.03 -20.22 2.48
CA VAL A 82 -24.45 -20.62 2.49
C VAL A 82 -25.28 -19.59 3.26
N LEU A 83 -26.42 -19.21 2.70
CA LEU A 83 -27.39 -18.31 3.32
C LEU A 83 -28.59 -19.08 3.85
N ALA A 84 -29.06 -18.70 5.03
CA ALA A 84 -30.33 -19.16 5.58
C ALA A 84 -31.49 -18.47 4.84
N GLU A 85 -32.53 -19.25 4.52
CA GLU A 85 -33.74 -18.72 3.89
C GLU A 85 -34.60 -17.91 4.89
N GLU A 86 -34.64 -18.37 6.14
CA GLU A 86 -35.43 -17.73 7.20
C GLU A 86 -34.82 -16.38 7.59
N GLY A 87 -35.64 -15.33 7.58
CA GLY A 87 -35.22 -13.96 7.94
C GLY A 87 -34.57 -13.14 6.81
N LEU A 88 -34.09 -13.78 5.73
CA LEU A 88 -33.38 -13.11 4.64
C LEU A 88 -34.20 -12.01 3.97
N ALA A 89 -35.44 -12.31 3.58
CA ALA A 89 -36.32 -11.34 2.93
C ALA A 89 -36.63 -10.13 3.82
N GLY A 90 -36.79 -10.35 5.13
CA GLY A 90 -37.04 -9.29 6.10
C GLY A 90 -35.85 -8.35 6.23
N LEU A 91 -34.65 -8.92 6.37
CA LEU A 91 -33.41 -8.15 6.44
C LEU A 91 -33.18 -7.33 5.16
N LEU A 92 -33.30 -7.95 3.99
CA LEU A 92 -33.12 -7.25 2.72
C LEU A 92 -34.13 -6.10 2.57
N SER A 93 -35.39 -6.30 2.95
CA SER A 93 -36.40 -5.25 2.91
C SER A 93 -36.10 -4.07 3.83
N GLN A 94 -35.56 -4.31 5.02
CA GLN A 94 -35.17 -3.26 5.97
C GLN A 94 -34.13 -2.31 5.37
N TYR A 95 -33.24 -2.84 4.54
CA TYR A 95 -32.13 -2.09 3.94
C TYR A 95 -32.38 -1.67 2.47
N GLY A 96 -33.61 -1.84 1.95
CA GLY A 96 -33.97 -1.45 0.58
C GLY A 96 -33.36 -2.34 -0.51
N LEU A 97 -33.10 -3.61 -0.17
CA LEU A 97 -32.50 -4.63 -1.03
C LEU A 97 -33.48 -5.79 -1.32
N ASP A 98 -34.78 -5.60 -1.11
CA ASP A 98 -35.82 -6.64 -1.28
C ASP A 98 -35.82 -7.26 -2.69
N TYR A 99 -35.41 -6.50 -3.70
CA TYR A 99 -35.27 -6.96 -5.08
C TYR A 99 -34.23 -8.09 -5.25
N LEU A 100 -33.28 -8.25 -4.31
CA LEU A 100 -32.28 -9.32 -4.32
C LEU A 100 -32.80 -10.64 -3.76
N THR A 101 -33.95 -10.64 -3.08
CA THR A 101 -34.49 -11.83 -2.37
C THR A 101 -34.59 -13.04 -3.30
N GLN A 102 -35.13 -12.87 -4.51
CA GLN A 102 -35.27 -13.97 -5.46
C GLN A 102 -33.92 -14.55 -5.84
N VAL A 103 -32.98 -13.70 -6.24
CA VAL A 103 -31.65 -14.11 -6.71
C VAL A 103 -30.86 -14.84 -5.62
N LEU A 104 -30.93 -14.33 -4.37
CA LEU A 104 -30.24 -14.92 -3.24
C LEU A 104 -30.85 -16.27 -2.82
N LEU A 105 -32.18 -16.44 -2.94
CA LEU A 105 -32.86 -17.71 -2.65
C LEU A 105 -32.71 -18.75 -3.77
N GLU A 106 -32.55 -18.33 -5.03
CA GLU A 106 -32.27 -19.25 -6.14
C GLU A 106 -30.83 -19.79 -6.09
N GLN A 107 -29.90 -19.02 -5.52
CA GLN A 107 -28.51 -19.42 -5.33
C GLN A 107 -28.05 -19.18 -3.88
N PRO A 108 -28.60 -19.91 -2.89
CA PRO A 108 -28.29 -19.68 -1.48
C PRO A 108 -26.87 -20.14 -1.13
N ARG A 109 -26.25 -20.97 -1.99
CA ARG A 109 -24.92 -21.56 -1.83
C ARG A 109 -24.00 -21.09 -2.96
N VAL A 110 -22.84 -20.53 -2.60
CA VAL A 110 -21.79 -20.11 -3.54
C VAL A 110 -20.45 -20.67 -3.08
N GLU A 111 -19.72 -21.33 -3.97
CA GLU A 111 -18.38 -21.86 -3.66
C GLU A 111 -17.37 -20.73 -3.51
N LEU A 112 -16.56 -20.79 -2.45
CA LEU A 112 -15.49 -19.82 -2.20
C LEU A 112 -14.26 -20.17 -3.02
N PRO A 113 -13.66 -19.21 -3.76
CA PRO A 113 -12.44 -19.47 -4.48
C PRO A 113 -11.26 -19.70 -3.50
N PRO A 114 -10.25 -20.52 -3.87
CA PRO A 114 -9.07 -20.80 -3.03
C PRO A 114 -8.26 -19.57 -2.60
N GLY A 115 -8.43 -18.44 -3.29
CA GLY A 115 -7.82 -17.16 -2.92
C GLY A 115 -8.43 -16.49 -1.69
N GLN A 116 -9.65 -16.87 -1.28
CA GLN A 116 -10.37 -16.23 -0.17
C GLN A 116 -10.23 -16.98 1.17
N PHE A 117 -9.78 -18.22 1.15
CA PHE A 117 -9.61 -19.02 2.37
C PHE A 117 -8.28 -19.81 2.36
N LEU A 118 -7.93 -20.36 3.52
CA LEU A 118 -6.84 -21.29 3.75
C LEU A 118 -7.32 -22.36 4.72
N VAL A 119 -6.86 -23.60 4.58
CA VAL A 119 -7.03 -24.61 5.61
C VAL A 119 -5.66 -25.02 6.13
N LEU A 120 -5.46 -24.89 7.44
CA LEU A 120 -4.21 -25.26 8.13
C LEU A 120 -4.40 -26.58 8.86
N ARG A 121 -3.38 -27.45 8.80
CA ARG A 121 -3.28 -28.66 9.62
C ARG A 121 -2.58 -28.35 10.94
N ASP A 122 -3.35 -28.10 11.99
CA ASP A 122 -2.83 -27.85 13.33
C ASP A 122 -3.11 -29.03 14.28
N GLU A 123 -3.86 -28.82 15.37
CA GLU A 123 -4.39 -29.91 16.23
C GLU A 123 -5.52 -30.69 15.53
N GLY A 124 -6.04 -30.12 14.46
CA GLY A 124 -6.98 -30.63 13.48
C GLY A 124 -6.97 -29.68 12.29
N ASP A 125 -7.88 -29.87 11.33
CA ASP A 125 -8.01 -28.93 10.22
C ASP A 125 -8.71 -27.65 10.70
N VAL A 126 -8.14 -26.50 10.36
CA VAL A 126 -8.66 -25.19 10.74
C VAL A 126 -8.83 -24.37 9.49
N LEU A 127 -10.04 -23.91 9.22
CA LEU A 127 -10.33 -23.01 8.12
C LEU A 127 -10.10 -21.56 8.56
N LEU A 128 -9.42 -20.78 7.72
CA LEU A 128 -9.15 -19.36 7.90
C LEU A 128 -9.61 -18.57 6.68
N LEU A 129 -10.15 -17.37 6.91
CA LEU A 129 -10.39 -16.43 5.81
C LEU A 129 -9.15 -15.57 5.55
N LYS A 130 -8.81 -15.41 4.28
CA LYS A 130 -7.77 -14.48 3.80
C LYS A 130 -8.31 -13.06 3.59
N VAL A 131 -9.63 -12.94 3.52
CA VAL A 131 -10.36 -11.67 3.38
C VAL A 131 -11.23 -11.42 4.60
N SER A 132 -11.57 -10.17 4.88
CA SER A 132 -12.50 -9.88 5.98
C SER A 132 -13.88 -10.49 5.70
N ARG A 133 -14.59 -10.85 6.77
CA ARG A 133 -15.96 -11.36 6.68
C ARG A 133 -16.87 -10.36 5.96
N GLU A 134 -16.70 -9.09 6.26
CA GLU A 134 -17.44 -7.96 5.68
C GLU A 134 -17.17 -7.89 4.17
N SER A 135 -15.93 -8.10 3.74
CA SER A 135 -15.58 -8.12 2.31
C SER A 135 -16.19 -9.31 1.58
N LEU A 136 -16.21 -10.49 2.22
CA LEU A 136 -16.84 -11.68 1.68
C LEU A 136 -18.36 -11.49 1.48
N LEU A 137 -19.05 -11.02 2.53
CA LEU A 137 -20.49 -10.78 2.51
C LEU A 137 -20.88 -9.67 1.53
N ARG A 138 -20.10 -8.59 1.47
CA ARG A 138 -20.25 -7.53 0.47
C ARG A 138 -20.13 -8.09 -0.94
N GLY A 139 -19.12 -8.92 -1.20
CA GLY A 139 -18.94 -9.59 -2.48
C GLY A 139 -20.18 -10.39 -2.88
N ARG A 140 -20.74 -11.17 -1.94
CA ARG A 140 -21.98 -11.94 -2.19
C ARG A 140 -23.16 -11.06 -2.61
N ILE A 141 -23.33 -9.89 -1.99
CA ILE A 141 -24.38 -8.93 -2.35
C ILE A 141 -24.11 -8.29 -3.71
N GLN A 142 -22.86 -7.92 -4.00
CA GLN A 142 -22.47 -7.37 -5.30
C GLN A 142 -22.73 -8.37 -6.44
N GLU A 143 -22.35 -9.63 -6.26
CA GLU A 143 -22.65 -10.71 -7.20
C GLU A 143 -24.16 -10.89 -7.40
N ALA A 144 -24.96 -10.79 -6.33
CA ALA A 144 -26.42 -10.86 -6.44
C ALA A 144 -27.01 -9.65 -7.21
N ILE A 145 -26.44 -8.45 -7.04
CA ILE A 145 -26.82 -7.25 -7.79
C ILE A 145 -26.50 -7.42 -9.27
N GLU A 146 -25.31 -7.94 -9.60
CA GLU A 146 -24.91 -8.24 -10.97
C GLU A 146 -25.85 -9.26 -11.60
N ALA A 147 -26.11 -10.39 -10.92
CA ALA A 147 -27.05 -11.41 -11.39
C ALA A 147 -28.48 -10.87 -11.55
N TYR A 148 -28.95 -10.00 -10.66
CA TYR A 148 -30.24 -9.34 -10.80
C TYR A 148 -30.30 -8.44 -12.05
N ASN A 149 -29.27 -7.60 -12.25
CA ASN A 149 -29.19 -6.72 -13.40
C ASN A 149 -29.20 -7.52 -14.72
N ASP A 150 -28.46 -8.62 -14.76
CA ASP A 150 -28.39 -9.52 -15.92
C ASP A 150 -29.72 -10.23 -16.18
N LEU A 151 -30.36 -10.78 -15.14
CA LEU A 151 -31.65 -11.45 -15.22
C LEU A 151 -32.75 -10.52 -15.79
N HIS A 152 -32.71 -9.25 -15.40
CA HIS A 152 -33.68 -8.23 -15.82
C HIS A 152 -33.24 -7.41 -17.04
N GLN A 153 -32.04 -7.64 -17.59
CA GLN A 153 -31.47 -6.93 -18.74
C GLN A 153 -31.52 -5.41 -18.57
N LEU A 154 -31.20 -4.92 -17.36
CA LEU A 154 -31.28 -3.49 -17.07
C LEU A 154 -30.20 -2.73 -17.85
N PRO A 155 -30.54 -1.62 -18.54
CA PRO A 155 -29.54 -0.77 -19.17
C PRO A 155 -28.65 -0.13 -18.10
N GLU A 156 -27.43 0.28 -18.47
CA GLU A 156 -26.41 0.79 -17.52
C GLU A 156 -26.92 1.93 -16.62
N GLU A 157 -27.78 2.80 -17.15
CA GLU A 157 -28.40 3.93 -16.43
C GLU A 157 -29.40 3.48 -15.35
N GLN A 158 -29.97 2.29 -15.49
CA GLN A 158 -30.96 1.70 -14.57
C GLN A 158 -30.38 0.54 -13.76
N ALA A 159 -29.16 0.10 -14.07
CA ALA A 159 -28.48 -0.97 -13.39
C ALA A 159 -28.34 -0.64 -11.90
N LYS A 160 -28.77 -1.59 -11.06
CA LYS A 160 -28.60 -1.49 -9.62
C LYS A 160 -27.11 -1.55 -9.29
N ARG A 161 -26.72 -0.82 -8.24
CA ARG A 161 -25.36 -0.75 -7.73
C ARG A 161 -25.40 -0.96 -6.23
N TYR A 162 -24.26 -1.35 -5.67
CA TYR A 162 -24.12 -1.48 -4.22
C TYR A 162 -24.49 -0.14 -3.54
N PRO A 163 -25.50 -0.12 -2.64
CA PRO A 163 -26.13 1.14 -2.22
C PRO A 163 -25.40 1.84 -1.07
N PHE A 164 -24.47 1.16 -0.39
CA PHE A 164 -23.81 1.68 0.80
C PHE A 164 -22.42 2.23 0.50
N VAL A 165 -22.06 3.29 1.22
CA VAL A 165 -20.69 3.78 1.29
C VAL A 165 -19.83 2.74 2.00
N LEU A 166 -18.70 2.37 1.38
CA LEU A 166 -17.78 1.38 1.95
C LEU A 166 -17.22 1.84 3.30
N GLY A 167 -17.35 0.97 4.30
CA GLY A 167 -16.90 1.18 5.68
C GLY A 167 -17.82 2.06 6.52
N SER A 168 -18.98 2.48 6.00
CA SER A 168 -19.92 3.33 6.72
C SER A 168 -20.54 2.63 7.94
N GLU A 169 -21.21 3.39 8.82
CA GLU A 169 -21.90 2.79 9.97
C GLU A 169 -23.07 1.92 9.49
N LEU A 170 -23.87 2.44 8.54
CA LEU A 170 -24.98 1.69 7.95
C LEU A 170 -24.51 0.40 7.26
N GLU A 171 -23.39 0.43 6.53
CA GLU A 171 -22.86 -0.78 5.89
C GLU A 171 -22.44 -1.81 6.93
N ARG A 172 -21.75 -1.38 7.98
CA ARG A 172 -21.28 -2.28 9.05
C ARG A 172 -22.44 -2.93 9.79
N GLU A 173 -23.51 -2.18 10.06
CA GLU A 173 -24.73 -2.70 10.68
C GLU A 173 -25.38 -3.76 9.79
N PHE A 174 -25.62 -3.43 8.51
CA PHE A 174 -26.18 -4.37 7.53
C PHE A 174 -25.36 -5.66 7.42
N LEU A 175 -24.03 -5.56 7.24
CA LEU A 175 -23.17 -6.73 7.08
C LEU A 175 -23.08 -7.56 8.35
N ALA A 176 -23.21 -6.96 9.54
CA ALA A 176 -23.26 -7.69 10.81
C ALA A 176 -24.56 -8.49 10.95
N GLU A 177 -25.71 -7.91 10.61
CA GLU A 177 -26.98 -8.63 10.57
C GLU A 177 -26.99 -9.74 9.51
N PHE A 178 -26.46 -9.43 8.32
CA PHE A 178 -26.37 -10.40 7.22
C PHE A 178 -25.44 -11.58 7.56
N ALA A 179 -24.36 -11.34 8.33
CA ALA A 179 -23.52 -12.40 8.86
C ALA A 179 -24.28 -13.38 9.78
N GLY A 180 -25.35 -12.92 10.43
CA GLY A 180 -26.24 -13.75 11.26
C GLY A 180 -27.02 -14.79 10.47
N LEU A 181 -27.21 -14.56 9.16
CA LEU A 181 -27.90 -15.46 8.24
C LEU A 181 -26.93 -16.26 7.36
N ALA A 182 -25.63 -16.12 7.55
CA ALA A 182 -24.62 -16.74 6.70
C ALA A 182 -23.78 -17.78 7.47
N SER A 183 -23.45 -18.88 6.79
CA SER A 183 -22.54 -19.92 7.29
C SER A 183 -21.53 -20.34 6.21
N LEU A 184 -20.35 -20.78 6.62
CA LEU A 184 -19.44 -21.52 5.75
C LEU A 184 -19.85 -23.00 5.82
N GLU A 185 -20.01 -23.63 4.67
CA GLU A 185 -20.22 -25.06 4.54
C GLU A 185 -18.91 -25.72 4.11
N VAL A 186 -18.49 -26.75 4.85
CA VAL A 186 -17.37 -27.63 4.49
C VAL A 186 -17.85 -29.07 4.62
N ASP A 187 -17.94 -29.79 3.50
CA ASP A 187 -18.39 -31.18 3.43
C ASP A 187 -19.67 -31.44 4.25
N GLU A 188 -20.71 -30.63 4.00
CA GLU A 188 -22.05 -30.66 4.64
C GLU A 188 -22.12 -30.13 6.08
N GLU A 189 -20.99 -29.81 6.72
CA GLU A 189 -20.97 -29.18 8.04
C GLU A 189 -21.01 -27.65 7.95
N LEU A 190 -21.84 -27.02 8.79
CA LEU A 190 -22.07 -25.57 8.79
C LEU A 190 -21.35 -24.87 9.94
N TYR A 191 -20.65 -23.79 9.60
CA TYR A 191 -19.89 -22.95 10.53
C TYR A 191 -20.39 -21.50 10.44
N ALA A 192 -21.03 -21.00 11.50
CA ALA A 192 -21.66 -19.67 11.49
C ALA A 192 -20.65 -18.53 11.29
N LEU A 193 -20.98 -17.58 10.39
CA LEU A 193 -20.14 -16.39 10.14
C LEU A 193 -20.24 -15.34 11.26
N ALA A 194 -21.32 -15.36 12.05
CA ALA A 194 -21.56 -14.37 13.09
C ALA A 194 -20.53 -14.41 14.22
N ALA A 195 -19.97 -15.59 14.53
CA ALA A 195 -19.07 -15.80 15.66
C ALA A 195 -17.76 -16.50 15.25
N PRO A 196 -16.91 -15.84 14.44
CA PRO A 196 -15.62 -16.40 14.07
C PRO A 196 -14.68 -16.48 15.26
N GLY A 197 -13.76 -17.46 15.25
CA GLY A 197 -12.59 -17.40 16.10
C GLY A 197 -11.70 -16.22 15.71
N GLN A 198 -11.08 -15.57 16.71
CA GLN A 198 -10.16 -14.44 16.56
C GLN A 198 -8.93 -14.62 17.47
N HIS A 199 -7.97 -13.71 17.34
CA HIS A 199 -6.79 -13.56 18.20
C HIS A 199 -5.78 -14.72 18.19
N ARG A 200 -5.94 -15.67 17.28
CA ARG A 200 -5.12 -16.91 17.24
C ARG A 200 -4.22 -17.02 16.01
N TYR A 201 -4.69 -16.65 14.83
CA TYR A 201 -3.94 -16.83 13.58
C TYR A 201 -3.75 -15.51 12.84
N TYR A 202 -2.54 -15.29 12.32
CA TYR A 202 -2.14 -14.04 11.69
C TYR A 202 -1.43 -14.32 10.37
N LEU A 203 -1.94 -13.73 9.30
CA LEU A 203 -1.41 -13.89 7.95
C LEU A 203 -0.22 -12.94 7.78
N LEU A 204 0.96 -13.47 7.47
CA LEU A 204 2.16 -12.67 7.26
C LEU A 204 2.20 -12.00 5.88
N GLY A 205 1.28 -12.40 4.98
CA GLY A 205 1.17 -11.87 3.62
C GLY A 205 2.12 -12.50 2.61
N GLU A 206 3.18 -13.16 3.09
CA GLU A 206 4.20 -13.84 2.28
C GLU A 206 4.30 -15.30 2.70
N LYS A 207 4.48 -16.19 1.71
CA LYS A 207 4.62 -17.64 1.88
C LYS A 207 6.08 -18.04 1.97
N ASP A 208 6.33 -19.32 2.27
CA ASP A 208 7.68 -19.92 2.32
C ASP A 208 8.62 -19.17 3.27
N VAL A 209 8.13 -18.87 4.47
CA VAL A 209 8.89 -18.16 5.51
C VAL A 209 10.05 -19.02 6.00
N ILE A 210 11.22 -18.41 6.18
CA ILE A 210 12.41 -19.07 6.71
C ILE A 210 12.31 -19.09 8.24
N GLU A 211 12.08 -20.26 8.83
CA GLU A 211 11.78 -20.42 10.27
C GLU A 211 12.80 -19.74 11.19
N ASP A 212 14.09 -19.96 10.95
CA ASP A 212 15.17 -19.44 11.80
C ASP A 212 15.35 -17.91 11.72
N SER A 213 14.70 -17.26 10.75
CA SER A 213 14.76 -15.80 10.58
C SER A 213 13.65 -15.05 11.31
N LEU A 214 12.67 -15.77 11.88
CA LEU A 214 11.47 -15.19 12.47
C LEU A 214 11.78 -14.56 13.84
N GLU A 215 11.56 -13.25 13.94
CA GLU A 215 11.58 -12.51 15.19
C GLU A 215 10.18 -11.96 15.49
N VAL A 216 9.66 -12.26 16.67
CA VAL A 216 8.38 -11.70 17.16
C VAL A 216 8.66 -10.72 18.28
N TRP A 217 8.09 -9.53 18.18
CA TRP A 217 8.23 -8.46 19.16
C TRP A 217 6.84 -8.04 19.64
N VAL A 218 6.68 -7.80 20.93
CA VAL A 218 5.39 -7.39 21.52
C VAL A 218 5.51 -6.05 22.22
N ARG A 219 4.44 -5.26 22.17
CA ARG A 219 4.25 -4.06 22.97
C ARG A 219 2.97 -4.27 23.78
N LEU A 220 3.12 -4.38 25.09
CA LEU A 220 2.00 -4.61 25.99
C LEU A 220 1.12 -3.35 26.07
N PRO A 221 -0.17 -3.49 26.43
CA PRO A 221 -1.04 -2.36 26.71
C PRO A 221 -0.37 -1.36 27.68
N GLY A 222 -0.37 -0.08 27.32
CA GLY A 222 0.25 0.99 28.11
C GLY A 222 1.79 1.10 28.02
N GLU A 223 2.46 0.21 27.27
CA GLU A 223 3.89 0.34 26.98
C GLU A 223 4.13 1.07 25.65
N GLU A 224 5.23 1.83 25.57
CA GLU A 224 5.66 2.54 24.35
C GLU A 224 6.62 1.68 23.49
N ASP A 225 7.43 0.84 24.13
CA ASP A 225 8.50 0.10 23.47
C ASP A 225 8.13 -1.35 23.15
N PHE A 226 8.68 -1.86 22.04
CA PHE A 226 8.58 -3.27 21.69
C PHE A 226 9.68 -4.10 22.36
N ARG A 227 9.33 -5.31 22.78
CA ARG A 227 10.22 -6.27 23.44
C ARG A 227 10.25 -7.58 22.64
N PRO A 228 11.42 -8.23 22.47
CA PRO A 228 11.50 -9.46 21.69
C PRO A 228 10.95 -10.66 22.48
N LEU A 229 10.31 -11.59 21.78
CA LEU A 229 9.95 -12.91 22.30
C LEU A 229 10.93 -13.98 21.77
N PRO A 230 11.23 -15.03 22.56
CA PRO A 230 10.72 -15.27 23.91
C PRO A 230 11.36 -14.35 24.96
N ASP A 231 10.55 -13.86 25.90
CA ASP A 231 10.99 -13.08 27.07
C ASP A 231 10.73 -13.89 28.35
N PRO A 232 11.74 -14.16 29.20
CA PRO A 232 11.54 -14.83 30.49
C PRO A 232 10.49 -14.17 31.41
N ALA A 233 10.25 -12.87 31.26
CA ALA A 233 9.21 -12.14 31.99
C ALA A 233 7.79 -12.41 31.44
N LEU A 234 7.68 -12.96 30.22
CA LEU A 234 6.43 -13.26 29.52
C LEU A 234 6.32 -14.75 29.17
N PRO A 235 6.36 -15.66 30.16
CA PRO A 235 6.43 -17.11 29.92
C PRO A 235 5.20 -17.70 29.23
N HIS A 236 4.07 -16.98 29.24
CA HIS A 236 2.82 -17.38 28.60
C HIS A 236 2.69 -16.90 27.16
N PHE A 237 3.65 -16.12 26.65
CA PHE A 237 3.64 -15.63 25.27
C PHE A 237 4.41 -16.61 24.40
N SER A 238 3.68 -17.42 23.64
CA SER A 238 4.27 -18.39 22.72
C SER A 238 3.62 -18.31 21.35
N TRP A 239 4.33 -18.83 20.34
CA TRP A 239 3.88 -18.81 18.96
C TRP A 239 4.33 -20.08 18.22
N LYS A 240 3.66 -20.38 17.10
CA LYS A 240 4.02 -21.44 16.15
C LYS A 240 3.90 -20.87 14.73
N LEU A 241 4.93 -21.07 13.90
CA LEU A 241 4.92 -20.68 12.50
C LEU A 241 4.44 -21.84 11.63
N PHE A 242 3.63 -21.52 10.62
CA PHE A 242 3.29 -22.36 9.47
C PHE A 242 4.01 -21.75 8.25
N PRO A 243 5.21 -22.23 7.90
CA PRO A 243 6.11 -21.49 7.02
C PRO A 243 5.66 -21.48 5.57
N GLU A 244 5.19 -22.61 5.05
CA GLU A 244 4.72 -22.76 3.65
C GLU A 244 3.54 -21.83 3.39
N GLU A 245 2.61 -21.72 4.35
CA GLU A 245 1.42 -20.89 4.22
C GLU A 245 1.62 -19.44 4.64
N GLY A 246 2.70 -19.13 5.36
CA GLY A 246 2.97 -17.79 5.87
C GLY A 246 2.02 -17.38 7.00
N VAL A 247 1.72 -18.29 7.93
CA VAL A 247 0.78 -18.03 9.03
C VAL A 247 1.45 -18.18 10.39
N LEU A 248 1.25 -17.19 11.26
CA LEU A 248 1.69 -17.23 12.64
C LEU A 248 0.50 -17.56 13.56
N ARG A 249 0.61 -18.64 14.35
CA ARG A 249 -0.34 -18.98 15.41
C ARG A 249 0.19 -18.47 16.75
N LEU A 250 -0.54 -17.54 17.36
CA LEU A 250 -0.21 -17.00 18.68
C LEU A 250 -1.00 -17.74 19.77
N SER A 251 -0.34 -17.93 20.90
CA SER A 251 -0.92 -18.39 22.15
C SER A 251 -0.61 -17.36 23.21
N PHE A 252 -1.23 -16.17 23.10
CA PHE A 252 -1.05 -15.06 24.04
C PHE A 252 -2.22 -15.01 25.03
N PRO A 253 -2.00 -14.46 26.25
CA PRO A 253 -3.08 -14.22 27.21
C PRO A 253 -4.14 -13.26 26.65
N ARG A 254 -5.40 -13.40 27.09
CA ARG A 254 -6.50 -12.54 26.58
C ARG A 254 -6.30 -11.07 26.93
N GLU A 255 -5.64 -10.81 28.05
CA GLU A 255 -5.31 -9.49 28.57
C GLU A 255 -4.33 -8.74 27.67
N PHE A 256 -3.65 -9.42 26.74
CA PHE A 256 -2.83 -8.76 25.74
C PHE A 256 -3.67 -7.99 24.71
N PHE A 257 -4.90 -8.43 24.42
CA PHE A 257 -5.73 -7.87 23.34
C PHE A 257 -6.55 -6.66 23.78
N GLU A 258 -5.97 -5.80 24.60
CA GLU A 258 -6.55 -4.51 25.01
C GLU A 258 -6.12 -3.39 24.05
N ASP A 259 -6.80 -2.25 24.16
CA ASP A 259 -6.47 -1.04 23.40
C ASP A 259 -4.98 -0.68 23.60
N ASP A 260 -4.37 -0.15 22.54
CA ASP A 260 -2.94 0.15 22.44
C ASP A 260 -1.98 -1.06 22.40
N ALA A 261 -2.43 -2.31 22.49
CA ALA A 261 -1.54 -3.45 22.24
C ALA A 261 -1.05 -3.50 20.79
N ALA A 262 0.16 -4.04 20.59
CA ALA A 262 0.67 -4.33 19.26
C ALA A 262 1.69 -5.47 19.29
N PHE A 263 1.83 -6.19 18.19
CA PHE A 263 3.00 -7.03 17.97
C PHE A 263 3.54 -6.82 16.57
N LYS A 264 4.84 -7.08 16.42
CA LYS A 264 5.60 -6.87 15.20
C LYS A 264 6.36 -8.15 14.89
N VAL A 265 6.32 -8.55 13.64
CA VAL A 265 6.97 -9.75 13.14
C VAL A 265 7.97 -9.34 12.09
N ARG A 266 9.22 -9.75 12.25
CA ARG A 266 10.27 -9.65 11.23
C ARG A 266 10.62 -11.05 10.77
N PHE A 267 10.75 -11.23 9.48
CA PHE A 267 11.09 -12.54 8.93
C PHE A 267 11.70 -12.40 7.55
N GLN A 268 12.39 -13.44 7.13
CA GLN A 268 12.77 -13.67 5.75
C GLN A 268 11.88 -14.75 5.14
N TYR A 269 11.66 -14.69 3.84
CA TYR A 269 10.83 -15.64 3.11
C TYR A 269 11.42 -15.92 1.72
N ARG A 270 11.22 -17.15 1.22
CA ARG A 270 11.69 -17.53 -0.10
C ARG A 270 10.78 -16.93 -1.16
N ARG A 271 11.35 -16.07 -1.99
CA ARG A 271 10.75 -15.65 -3.24
C ARG A 271 11.07 -16.66 -4.32
N SER A 272 10.04 -17.34 -4.79
CA SER A 272 10.06 -17.95 -6.13
C SER A 272 9.99 -16.81 -7.16
N GLY A 273 11.15 -16.25 -7.47
CA GLY A 273 11.29 -15.16 -8.42
C GLY A 273 12.49 -15.37 -9.31
N GLU A 274 12.25 -15.78 -10.55
CA GLU A 274 13.22 -15.63 -11.66
C GLU A 274 13.29 -14.18 -12.15
N THR A 275 12.46 -13.31 -11.59
CA THR A 275 12.17 -11.99 -12.12
C THR A 275 12.68 -10.90 -11.20
N PHE A 276 13.57 -10.06 -11.72
CA PHE A 276 14.29 -9.02 -10.99
C PHE A 276 13.97 -7.66 -11.62
N MET A 277 13.37 -6.78 -10.82
CA MET A 277 13.09 -5.41 -11.26
C MET A 277 14.36 -4.56 -11.15
N LEU A 278 14.88 -4.14 -12.30
CA LEU A 278 15.92 -3.12 -12.44
C LEU A 278 15.32 -1.71 -12.45
N GLY A 279 13.99 -1.58 -12.62
CA GLY A 279 13.29 -0.30 -12.72
C GLY A 279 13.28 0.23 -14.16
N LEU A 280 12.25 0.99 -14.50
CA LEU A 280 11.91 1.37 -15.87
C LEU A 280 13.08 2.09 -16.63
N SER A 281 13.06 2.11 -17.96
CA SER A 281 14.03 2.77 -18.86
C SER A 281 15.51 2.39 -18.66
N VAL A 282 15.77 1.10 -18.61
CA VAL A 282 17.15 0.59 -18.72
C VAL A 282 17.66 0.88 -20.14
N VAL A 283 18.88 1.44 -20.26
CA VAL A 283 19.49 1.71 -21.56
C VAL A 283 19.77 0.38 -22.26
N PRO A 284 19.26 0.15 -23.49
CA PRO A 284 19.48 -1.09 -24.21
C PRO A 284 20.95 -1.46 -24.33
N SER A 285 21.28 -2.71 -23.97
CA SER A 285 22.64 -3.27 -24.00
C SER A 285 23.67 -2.59 -23.08
N SER A 286 23.21 -1.84 -22.08
CA SER A 286 24.08 -1.33 -21.02
C SER A 286 24.32 -2.33 -19.89
N GLU A 287 23.51 -3.39 -19.82
CA GLU A 287 23.50 -4.34 -18.72
C GLU A 287 24.69 -5.30 -18.73
N ARG A 288 25.20 -5.62 -17.54
CA ARG A 288 26.13 -6.73 -17.27
C ARG A 288 25.61 -7.49 -16.07
N VAL A 289 25.23 -8.74 -16.28
CA VAL A 289 24.61 -9.61 -15.26
C VAL A 289 25.62 -10.66 -14.83
N TYR A 290 25.87 -10.75 -13.53
CA TYR A 290 26.80 -11.70 -12.91
C TYR A 290 26.05 -12.57 -11.91
N LEU A 291 26.21 -13.89 -11.95
CA LEU A 291 25.80 -14.77 -10.86
C LEU A 291 27.03 -15.32 -10.15
N ASN A 292 27.17 -15.10 -8.84
CA ASN A 292 28.32 -15.54 -8.05
C ASN A 292 29.67 -15.13 -8.66
N GLY A 293 29.69 -13.97 -9.34
CA GLY A 293 30.86 -13.45 -10.05
C GLY A 293 31.01 -13.92 -11.51
N GLU A 294 30.25 -14.91 -11.97
CA GLU A 294 30.26 -15.38 -13.36
C GLU A 294 29.34 -14.56 -14.26
N LEU A 295 29.87 -14.05 -15.37
CA LEU A 295 29.11 -13.24 -16.33
C LEU A 295 28.11 -14.10 -17.11
N LEU A 296 26.85 -13.69 -17.12
CA LEU A 296 25.76 -14.38 -17.81
C LEU A 296 25.52 -13.81 -19.21
N GLN A 297 24.97 -14.65 -20.09
CA GLN A 297 24.68 -14.31 -21.48
C GLN A 297 23.19 -14.03 -21.71
N ARG A 298 22.88 -12.84 -22.25
CA ARG A 298 21.52 -12.44 -22.63
C ARG A 298 20.97 -13.34 -23.75
N GLY A 299 19.73 -13.79 -23.59
CA GLY A 299 19.04 -14.72 -24.49
C GLY A 299 19.38 -16.19 -24.30
N VAL A 300 20.33 -16.52 -23.40
CA VAL A 300 20.71 -17.89 -23.04
C VAL A 300 20.47 -18.15 -21.55
N ASP A 301 20.93 -17.25 -20.68
CA ASP A 301 20.81 -17.38 -19.23
C ASP A 301 19.71 -16.49 -18.64
N TYR A 302 19.39 -15.38 -19.32
CA TYR A 302 18.35 -14.43 -18.91
C TYR A 302 17.80 -13.63 -20.10
N THR A 303 16.66 -12.98 -19.91
CA THR A 303 16.12 -11.90 -20.76
C THR A 303 15.91 -10.62 -19.96
N LEU A 304 15.83 -9.48 -20.64
CA LEU A 304 15.60 -8.17 -20.04
C LEU A 304 14.66 -7.34 -20.92
N ASP A 305 13.54 -6.91 -20.34
CA ASP A 305 12.70 -5.86 -20.89
C ASP A 305 13.28 -4.50 -20.47
N TYR A 306 13.73 -3.71 -21.44
CA TYR A 306 14.37 -2.41 -21.21
C TYR A 306 13.40 -1.31 -20.81
N GLU A 307 12.14 -1.40 -21.24
CA GLU A 307 11.15 -0.37 -21.00
C GLU A 307 10.69 -0.43 -19.55
N VAL A 308 10.34 -1.63 -19.08
CA VAL A 308 9.90 -1.83 -17.70
C VAL A 308 11.03 -2.21 -16.73
N GLY A 309 12.22 -2.50 -17.25
CA GLY A 309 13.37 -2.93 -16.46
C GLY A 309 13.16 -4.29 -15.80
N LEU A 310 12.49 -5.21 -16.49
CA LEU A 310 12.15 -6.55 -15.99
C LEU A 310 13.20 -7.55 -16.48
N LEU A 311 14.11 -7.98 -15.60
CA LEU A 311 15.05 -9.05 -15.90
C LEU A 311 14.43 -10.39 -15.51
N VAL A 312 14.43 -11.38 -16.40
CA VAL A 312 13.96 -12.75 -16.10
C VAL A 312 15.10 -13.72 -16.34
N LEU A 313 15.53 -14.43 -15.30
CA LEU A 313 16.52 -15.50 -15.34
C LEU A 313 15.86 -16.80 -15.78
N PHE A 314 16.55 -17.60 -16.60
CA PHE A 314 16.04 -18.91 -17.04
C PHE A 314 16.45 -20.06 -16.11
N ARG A 315 16.93 -19.72 -14.90
CA ARG A 315 17.34 -20.68 -13.87
C ARG A 315 17.00 -20.15 -12.48
N THR A 316 16.70 -21.08 -11.58
CA THR A 316 16.43 -20.80 -10.16
C THR A 316 17.72 -20.44 -9.43
N LEU A 317 17.68 -19.42 -8.55
CA LEU A 317 18.79 -19.04 -7.69
C LEU A 317 18.73 -19.81 -6.36
N GLY A 318 19.89 -20.16 -5.79
CA GLY A 318 20.00 -20.67 -4.42
C GLY A 318 19.88 -19.58 -3.35
N GLU A 319 19.78 -19.99 -2.08
CA GLU A 319 19.67 -19.09 -0.92
C GLU A 319 20.91 -18.20 -0.72
N GLU A 320 22.09 -18.68 -1.11
CA GLU A 320 23.37 -17.99 -0.97
C GLU A 320 23.85 -17.29 -2.25
N ASP A 321 23.07 -17.39 -3.33
CA ASP A 321 23.48 -16.91 -4.64
C ASP A 321 23.42 -15.37 -4.74
N GLU A 322 24.47 -14.76 -5.28
CA GLU A 322 24.55 -13.32 -5.55
C GLU A 322 24.37 -13.03 -7.03
N LEU A 323 23.23 -12.46 -7.42
CA LEU A 323 23.00 -11.89 -8.74
C LEU A 323 23.31 -10.39 -8.73
N ARG A 324 24.40 -9.99 -9.38
CA ARG A 324 24.77 -8.58 -9.57
C ARG A 324 24.44 -8.12 -10.98
N VAL A 325 23.74 -7.00 -11.11
CA VAL A 325 23.38 -6.39 -12.40
C VAL A 325 23.88 -4.96 -12.42
N ASP A 326 24.87 -4.69 -13.26
CA ASP A 326 25.35 -3.33 -13.56
C ASP A 326 24.63 -2.83 -14.81
N PHE A 327 24.02 -1.63 -14.78
CA PHE A 327 23.29 -1.08 -15.92
C PHE A 327 23.23 0.46 -15.90
N GLU A 328 22.85 1.07 -17.01
CA GLU A 328 22.57 2.51 -17.08
C GLU A 328 21.06 2.74 -17.22
N ARG A 329 20.51 3.75 -16.53
CA ARG A 329 19.11 4.17 -16.70
C ARG A 329 19.01 5.51 -17.45
N GLN A 330 18.05 5.63 -18.36
CA GLN A 330 17.74 6.92 -19.01
C GLN A 330 17.13 7.91 -17.99
N ARG A 331 17.46 9.20 -18.11
CA ARG A 331 16.78 10.27 -17.37
C ARG A 331 15.59 10.81 -18.15
N GLY A 332 14.40 10.59 -17.59
CA GLY A 332 13.12 11.12 -18.09
C GLY A 332 12.50 10.25 -19.18
N GLY A 333 11.19 10.01 -19.05
CA GLY A 333 10.37 9.23 -19.99
C GLY A 333 10.29 7.73 -19.67
N LEU A 334 9.74 7.41 -18.48
CA LEU A 334 9.51 6.06 -17.89
C LEU A 334 10.76 5.37 -17.34
N GLY A 335 11.48 6.03 -16.43
CA GLY A 335 12.61 5.50 -15.62
C GLY A 335 12.66 6.05 -14.20
N GLY A 336 11.53 6.60 -13.74
CA GLY A 336 11.50 7.62 -12.69
C GLY A 336 11.70 9.01 -13.30
N TYR A 337 10.78 9.93 -13.01
CA TYR A 337 11.02 11.35 -13.27
C TYR A 337 12.11 11.78 -12.30
N ALA A 338 13.28 12.20 -12.81
CA ALA A 338 14.07 13.13 -12.02
C ALA A 338 13.18 14.37 -11.87
N GLU A 339 12.69 14.64 -10.65
CA GLU A 339 11.81 15.78 -10.36
C GLU A 339 12.47 17.12 -10.77
N TYR A 340 13.80 17.09 -10.91
CA TYR A 340 14.64 18.19 -11.36
C TYR A 340 15.62 17.77 -12.46
N GLU A 341 15.84 18.67 -13.42
CA GLU A 341 16.96 18.55 -14.36
C GLU A 341 18.28 18.82 -13.61
N ARG A 342 19.31 17.98 -13.79
CA ARG A 342 20.62 18.20 -13.13
C ARG A 342 21.71 18.55 -14.12
N VAL A 343 22.40 19.65 -13.83
CA VAL A 343 23.61 20.09 -14.54
C VAL A 343 24.82 19.81 -13.66
N LEU A 344 25.85 19.19 -14.24
CA LEU A 344 27.15 18.97 -13.61
C LEU A 344 28.18 19.87 -14.28
N VAL A 345 28.88 20.67 -13.47
CA VAL A 345 30.02 21.47 -13.92
C VAL A 345 31.19 21.20 -13.00
N GLY A 346 32.38 21.03 -13.55
CA GLY A 346 33.56 20.85 -12.74
C GLY A 346 34.86 21.00 -13.52
N ALA A 347 35.94 21.03 -12.77
CA ALA A 347 37.28 21.07 -13.31
C ALA A 347 38.19 20.11 -12.54
N THR A 348 39.15 19.55 -13.24
CA THR A 348 40.27 18.81 -12.66
C THR A 348 41.57 19.40 -13.19
N LEU A 349 42.54 19.58 -12.31
CA LEU A 349 43.87 20.06 -12.62
C LEU A 349 44.87 19.02 -12.14
N ASP A 350 45.61 18.44 -13.08
CA ASP A 350 46.73 17.54 -12.84
C ASP A 350 48.03 18.32 -13.04
N LEU A 351 48.91 18.30 -12.04
CA LEU A 351 50.23 18.92 -12.06
C LEU A 351 51.32 17.83 -12.18
N SER A 352 52.42 18.18 -12.84
CA SER A 352 53.55 17.27 -13.10
C SER A 352 54.26 16.74 -11.86
N ASN A 353 54.04 17.36 -10.70
CA ASN A 353 54.58 16.96 -9.41
C ASN A 353 53.71 15.94 -8.66
N GLY A 354 52.77 15.27 -9.34
CA GLY A 354 51.90 14.26 -8.74
C GLY A 354 50.73 14.84 -7.92
N THR A 355 50.48 16.15 -8.03
CA THR A 355 49.33 16.82 -7.39
C THR A 355 48.13 16.87 -8.33
N LYS A 356 46.94 16.56 -7.81
CA LYS A 356 45.66 16.62 -8.52
C LYS A 356 44.65 17.38 -7.70
N LEU A 357 43.99 18.33 -8.32
CA LEU A 357 42.91 19.12 -7.73
C LEU A 357 41.65 18.88 -8.54
N ALA A 358 40.53 18.66 -7.86
CA ALA A 358 39.24 18.51 -8.51
C ALA A 358 38.17 19.29 -7.77
N ILE A 359 37.27 19.92 -8.53
CA ILE A 359 36.06 20.52 -7.99
C ILE A 359 34.91 20.25 -8.93
N TYR A 360 33.81 19.76 -8.39
CA TYR A 360 32.61 19.42 -9.12
C TYR A 360 31.40 19.99 -8.38
N ARG A 361 30.47 20.55 -9.15
CA ARG A 361 29.21 21.07 -8.66
C ARG A 361 28.07 20.52 -9.49
N ALA A 362 27.12 19.92 -8.81
CA ALA A 362 25.90 19.39 -9.38
C ALA A 362 24.71 20.20 -8.88
N VAL A 363 23.89 20.70 -9.79
CA VAL A 363 22.77 21.60 -9.48
C VAL A 363 21.48 21.04 -10.05
N ASP A 364 20.48 20.86 -9.19
CA ASP A 364 19.09 20.58 -9.59
C ASP A 364 18.37 21.87 -10.02
N LEU A 365 17.71 21.82 -11.17
CA LEU A 365 16.96 22.91 -11.78
C LEU A 365 15.46 22.62 -11.69
N GLY A 366 14.71 23.51 -11.02
CA GLY A 366 13.25 23.48 -10.91
C GLY A 366 12.73 24.02 -9.57
N ARG A 367 11.41 24.00 -9.37
CA ARG A 367 10.74 24.41 -8.11
C ARG A 367 9.92 23.23 -7.54
N PRO A 368 9.96 22.96 -6.22
CA PRO A 368 9.14 21.93 -5.60
C PRO A 368 7.65 22.30 -5.66
N GLY A 369 6.80 21.29 -5.81
CA GLY A 369 5.34 21.41 -5.79
C GLY A 369 4.72 20.63 -4.61
N PRO A 370 3.39 20.70 -4.42
CA PRO A 370 2.72 20.01 -3.29
C PRO A 370 2.88 18.48 -3.28
N THR A 371 3.25 17.90 -4.42
CA THR A 371 3.41 16.46 -4.64
C THR A 371 4.85 16.02 -4.89
N THR A 372 5.83 16.93 -4.93
CA THR A 372 7.26 16.57 -5.13
C THR A 372 7.80 15.87 -3.89
N ARG A 373 8.45 14.73 -4.09
CA ARG A 373 8.96 13.87 -3.01
C ARG A 373 10.28 14.36 -2.43
N TYR A 374 11.10 15.03 -3.23
CA TYR A 374 12.45 15.47 -2.82
C TYR A 374 12.65 16.97 -3.05
N MET A 375 13.47 17.61 -2.21
CA MET A 375 13.86 19.00 -2.39
C MET A 375 14.99 19.11 -3.42
N PRO A 376 14.99 20.14 -4.29
CA PRO A 376 16.10 20.37 -5.20
C PRO A 376 17.35 20.68 -4.39
N ASN A 377 18.47 20.07 -4.76
CA ASN A 377 19.73 20.21 -4.02
C ASN A 377 20.85 20.72 -4.93
N THR A 378 21.76 21.48 -4.34
CA THR A 378 23.06 21.79 -4.93
C THR A 378 24.16 21.08 -4.15
N HIS A 379 24.83 20.13 -4.81
CA HIS A 379 25.93 19.39 -4.23
C HIS A 379 27.26 19.87 -4.83
N THR A 380 28.19 20.28 -3.97
CA THR A 380 29.55 20.64 -4.38
C THR A 380 30.52 19.69 -3.71
N ALA A 381 31.44 19.11 -4.47
CA ALA A 381 32.51 18.25 -3.97
C ALA A 381 33.85 18.74 -4.50
N GLY A 382 34.86 18.80 -3.64
CA GLY A 382 36.22 19.16 -3.98
C GLY A 382 37.22 18.17 -3.40
N GLY A 383 38.33 17.96 -4.08
CA GLY A 383 39.38 17.05 -3.65
C GLY A 383 40.77 17.51 -4.05
N LEU A 384 41.74 17.22 -3.20
CA LEU A 384 43.17 17.35 -3.43
C LEU A 384 43.81 15.98 -3.22
N ALA A 385 44.50 15.48 -4.24
CA ALA A 385 45.37 14.31 -4.13
C ALA A 385 46.82 14.72 -4.40
N MET A 386 47.75 14.20 -3.63
CA MET A 386 49.18 14.42 -3.79
C MET A 386 49.89 13.08 -3.71
N SER A 387 50.84 12.86 -4.60
CA SER A 387 51.67 11.65 -4.61
C SER A 387 53.09 11.99 -5.03
N GLY A 388 54.07 11.28 -4.47
CA GLY A 388 55.47 11.46 -4.81
C GLY A 388 56.39 10.68 -3.89
N GLU A 389 57.69 10.89 -4.08
CA GLU A 389 58.75 10.25 -3.30
C GLU A 389 59.50 11.32 -2.51
N SER A 390 59.72 11.10 -1.21
CA SER A 390 60.52 11.98 -0.36
C SER A 390 61.35 11.16 0.62
N ALA A 391 62.67 11.41 0.65
CA ALA A 391 63.61 10.72 1.53
C ALA A 391 63.55 9.18 1.46
N GLY A 392 63.29 8.61 0.27
CA GLY A 392 63.18 7.17 0.03
C GLY A 392 61.84 6.55 0.46
N TRP A 393 60.84 7.37 0.76
CA TRP A 393 59.47 6.95 1.06
C TRP A 393 58.51 7.45 -0.02
N ASP A 394 57.70 6.55 -0.57
CA ASP A 394 56.55 6.91 -1.39
C ASP A 394 55.40 7.38 -0.48
N TYR A 395 54.75 8.48 -0.85
CA TYR A 395 53.58 8.97 -0.16
C TYR A 395 52.40 9.16 -1.11
N GLN A 396 51.20 8.97 -0.57
CA GLN A 396 49.95 9.33 -1.21
C GLN A 396 49.01 9.94 -0.16
N LEU A 397 48.54 11.15 -0.43
CA LEU A 397 47.60 11.87 0.42
C LEU A 397 46.38 12.25 -0.41
N THR A 398 45.18 12.01 0.12
CA THR A 398 43.93 12.47 -0.50
C THR A 398 43.07 13.16 0.56
N LEU A 399 42.64 14.38 0.26
CA LEU A 399 41.73 15.16 1.08
C LEU A 399 40.51 15.52 0.24
N GLY A 400 39.32 15.33 0.79
CA GLY A 400 38.06 15.64 0.13
C GLY A 400 37.11 16.36 1.06
N ALA A 401 36.32 17.27 0.50
CA ALA A 401 35.24 17.94 1.20
C ALA A 401 34.03 18.05 0.28
N SER A 402 32.84 18.02 0.87
CA SER A 402 31.60 18.20 0.14
C SER A 402 30.60 19.03 0.94
N GLU A 403 29.78 19.79 0.23
CA GLU A 403 28.73 20.62 0.79
C GLU A 403 27.42 20.37 0.03
N ASN A 404 26.32 20.25 0.78
CA ASN A 404 24.97 20.18 0.26
C ASN A 404 24.19 21.43 0.68
N LEU A 405 23.59 22.12 -0.28
CA LEU A 405 22.79 23.32 -0.06
C LEU A 405 21.39 23.15 -0.64
N PHE A 406 20.39 23.18 0.24
CA PHE A 406 18.97 23.24 -0.10
C PHE A 406 18.50 24.70 -0.12
N PRO A 407 17.59 25.10 -1.03
CA PRO A 407 17.15 26.50 -1.12
C PRO A 407 16.39 26.96 0.15
N PRO A 408 16.75 28.11 0.74
CA PRO A 408 16.08 28.64 1.93
C PRO A 408 14.65 29.12 1.61
N GLY A 409 13.69 28.79 2.48
CA GLY A 409 12.30 29.28 2.41
C GLY A 409 11.31 28.45 1.56
N LEU A 410 11.75 27.36 0.93
CA LEU A 410 10.87 26.45 0.16
C LEU A 410 10.47 25.17 0.92
N ASN A 411 10.82 25.07 2.21
CA ASN A 411 10.49 23.94 3.10
C ASN A 411 9.13 24.09 3.81
N GLU A 412 8.38 25.16 3.59
CA GLU A 412 7.03 25.30 4.16
C GLU A 412 6.04 24.46 3.35
N ARG A 413 5.81 23.21 3.78
CA ARG A 413 4.57 22.51 3.43
C ARG A 413 3.43 23.35 3.96
N ILE A 414 2.60 23.89 3.07
CA ILE A 414 1.47 24.77 3.43
C ILE A 414 0.60 24.06 4.46
N ALA A 415 0.46 24.66 5.65
CA ALA A 415 -0.29 24.15 6.80
C ALA A 415 -1.82 24.24 6.61
N ALA A 416 -2.33 23.84 5.45
CA ALA A 416 -3.75 23.90 5.12
C ALA A 416 -4.60 22.62 5.37
N PRO A 417 -4.10 21.39 5.64
CA PRO A 417 -4.96 20.20 5.57
C PRO A 417 -6.16 20.19 6.54
N ASN A 418 -6.04 20.84 7.71
CA ASN A 418 -7.05 20.80 8.78
C ASN A 418 -7.91 22.07 8.86
N GLN A 419 -7.88 22.95 7.84
CA GLN A 419 -8.71 24.15 7.84
C GLN A 419 -10.18 23.80 7.59
N VAL A 420 -11.03 24.09 8.58
CA VAL A 420 -12.50 24.11 8.42
C VAL A 420 -12.87 25.36 7.60
N ASN A 421 -13.53 25.15 6.48
CA ASN A 421 -13.98 26.19 5.56
C ASN A 421 -15.39 26.70 5.92
N ASP A 422 -16.28 25.81 6.36
CA ASP A 422 -17.66 26.15 6.69
C ASP A 422 -18.29 25.09 7.60
N ILE A 423 -19.38 25.43 8.30
CA ILE A 423 -20.12 24.52 9.17
C ILE A 423 -21.62 24.71 8.92
N ALA A 424 -22.35 23.61 8.72
CA ALA A 424 -23.79 23.64 8.55
C ALA A 424 -24.49 22.60 9.45
N LEU A 425 -25.71 22.92 9.85
CA LEU A 425 -26.62 21.97 10.49
C LEU A 425 -27.63 21.48 9.44
N ALA A 426 -27.69 20.16 9.25
CA ALA A 426 -28.62 19.49 8.36
C ALA A 426 -29.55 18.58 9.18
N SER A 427 -30.73 18.28 8.64
CA SER A 427 -31.70 17.39 9.29
C SER A 427 -32.16 16.33 8.30
N ALA A 428 -32.23 15.08 8.77
CA ALA A 428 -32.79 13.94 8.07
C ALA A 428 -33.80 13.22 9.00
N PRO A 429 -34.54 12.19 8.53
CA PRO A 429 -35.55 11.49 9.33
C PRO A 429 -35.03 10.89 10.65
N ASP A 430 -33.75 10.57 10.73
CA ASP A 430 -33.09 9.96 11.89
C ASP A 430 -32.36 10.97 12.80
N GLY A 431 -32.37 12.26 12.48
CA GLY A 431 -31.95 13.32 13.39
C GLY A 431 -31.19 14.47 12.74
N GLU A 432 -30.49 15.22 13.58
CA GLU A 432 -29.64 16.33 13.17
C GLU A 432 -28.21 15.88 12.85
N TYR A 433 -27.60 16.55 11.89
CA TYR A 433 -26.26 16.30 11.37
C TYR A 433 -25.48 17.61 11.41
N LEU A 434 -24.37 17.64 12.16
CA LEU A 434 -23.46 18.76 12.16
C LEU A 434 -22.32 18.50 11.17
N VAL A 435 -22.26 19.29 10.10
CA VAL A 435 -21.36 19.06 8.96
C VAL A 435 -20.27 20.12 8.93
N PHE A 436 -19.02 19.68 8.87
CA PHE A 436 -17.83 20.51 8.78
C PHE A 436 -17.22 20.35 7.38
N ALA A 437 -17.16 21.40 6.59
CA ALA A 437 -16.46 21.41 5.30
C ALA A 437 -14.98 21.74 5.49
N HIS A 438 -14.09 21.05 4.78
CA HIS A 438 -12.64 21.27 4.89
C HIS A 438 -11.91 20.97 3.57
N GLN A 439 -10.56 21.03 3.58
CA GLN A 439 -9.73 20.86 2.37
C GLN A 439 -9.77 19.45 1.75
N ASN A 440 -10.31 18.46 2.47
CA ASN A 440 -10.29 17.05 2.08
C ASN A 440 -11.70 16.42 2.04
N GLY A 441 -12.76 17.23 2.12
CA GLY A 441 -14.14 16.75 2.03
C GLY A 441 -15.02 17.39 3.10
N VAL A 442 -15.89 16.56 3.69
CA VAL A 442 -16.70 16.90 4.85
C VAL A 442 -16.50 15.90 5.99
N THR A 443 -16.54 16.39 7.21
CA THR A 443 -16.70 15.57 8.42
C THR A 443 -18.09 15.82 8.97
N VAL A 444 -18.82 14.77 9.33
CA VAL A 444 -20.19 14.84 9.81
C VAL A 444 -20.26 14.24 11.21
N HIS A 445 -20.89 14.94 12.13
CA HIS A 445 -21.21 14.44 13.45
C HIS A 445 -22.70 14.11 13.54
N HIS A 446 -23.02 12.87 13.92
CA HIS A 446 -24.37 12.36 14.10
C HIS A 446 -24.38 11.26 15.17
N ALA A 447 -25.45 11.19 15.98
CA ALA A 447 -25.62 10.18 17.03
C ALA A 447 -24.43 9.96 17.99
N GLY A 448 -23.57 10.97 18.18
CA GLY A 448 -22.38 10.91 19.04
C GLY A 448 -21.10 10.41 18.35
N GLY A 449 -21.16 10.07 17.06
CA GLY A 449 -20.02 9.66 16.24
C GLY A 449 -19.60 10.72 15.22
N PHE A 450 -18.37 10.61 14.72
CA PHE A 450 -17.85 11.42 13.61
C PHE A 450 -17.49 10.52 12.42
N SER A 451 -17.99 10.88 11.24
CA SER A 451 -17.70 10.19 9.98
C SER A 451 -17.16 11.18 8.94
N SER A 452 -16.21 10.75 8.11
CA SER A 452 -15.60 11.60 7.07
C SER A 452 -15.96 11.12 5.66
N TYR A 453 -16.28 12.06 4.78
CA TYR A 453 -16.71 11.79 3.41
C TYR A 453 -15.91 12.64 2.42
N GLY A 454 -15.45 12.00 1.35
CA GLY A 454 -14.59 12.57 0.32
C GLY A 454 -15.05 12.20 -1.09
N GLY A 455 -14.13 12.33 -2.06
CA GLY A 455 -14.42 12.02 -3.47
C GLY A 455 -14.81 10.55 -3.71
N ALA A 456 -14.30 9.63 -2.88
CA ALA A 456 -14.66 8.21 -2.93
C ALA A 456 -16.12 7.94 -2.54
N GLN A 457 -16.74 8.83 -1.76
CA GLN A 457 -18.11 8.70 -1.26
C GLN A 457 -19.14 9.40 -2.15
N GLY A 458 -18.71 10.22 -3.12
CA GLY A 458 -19.61 10.89 -4.05
C GLY A 458 -19.38 12.39 -4.20
N LEU A 459 -18.54 13.02 -3.36
CA LEU A 459 -18.17 14.43 -3.56
C LEU A 459 -17.55 14.64 -4.95
N GLY A 460 -18.00 15.69 -5.64
CA GLY A 460 -17.49 16.04 -6.97
C GLY A 460 -16.05 16.54 -6.94
N GLY A 461 -15.63 17.15 -5.83
CA GLY A 461 -14.31 17.72 -5.64
C GLY A 461 -13.74 17.41 -4.24
N ARG A 462 -12.42 17.50 -4.11
CA ARG A 462 -11.71 17.17 -2.86
C ARG A 462 -11.92 18.22 -1.79
N ARG A 463 -11.94 19.50 -2.16
CA ARG A 463 -12.11 20.61 -1.23
C ARG A 463 -13.56 21.06 -1.22
N VAL A 464 -14.15 21.18 -0.02
CA VAL A 464 -15.48 21.80 0.14
C VAL A 464 -15.31 23.19 0.74
N ARG A 465 -15.73 24.21 0.01
CA ARG A 465 -15.53 25.64 0.33
C ARG A 465 -16.65 26.23 1.18
N ALA A 466 -17.88 25.79 0.95
CA ALA A 466 -19.07 26.29 1.60
C ALA A 466 -20.16 25.22 1.64
N LEU A 467 -21.06 25.33 2.60
CA LEU A 467 -22.20 24.47 2.82
C LEU A 467 -23.48 25.32 2.83
N LEU A 468 -24.56 24.80 2.25
CA LEU A 468 -25.89 25.39 2.38
C LEU A 468 -26.91 24.29 2.65
N ALA A 469 -27.42 24.24 3.88
CA ALA A 469 -28.49 23.34 4.25
C ALA A 469 -29.84 23.91 3.78
N LEU A 470 -30.56 23.11 2.99
CA LEU A 470 -31.92 23.35 2.54
C LEU A 470 -32.84 22.25 3.12
N PRO A 471 -34.16 22.45 3.15
CA PRO A 471 -35.09 21.37 3.52
C PRO A 471 -34.88 20.13 2.64
N GLY A 472 -34.43 19.03 3.24
CA GLY A 472 -34.21 17.75 2.57
C GLY A 472 -32.98 17.66 1.66
N THR A 473 -32.10 18.67 1.63
CA THR A 473 -30.88 18.65 0.79
C THR A 473 -29.77 19.48 1.40
N LEU A 474 -28.53 18.97 1.40
CA LEU A 474 -27.33 19.75 1.69
C LEU A 474 -26.56 20.05 0.40
N LEU A 475 -26.32 21.32 0.13
CA LEU A 475 -25.48 21.75 -0.99
C LEU A 475 -24.04 21.97 -0.52
N CYS A 476 -23.11 21.28 -1.18
CA CYS A 476 -21.67 21.33 -0.94
C CYS A 476 -20.97 22.00 -2.13
N ALA A 477 -20.45 23.21 -1.92
CA ALA A 477 -19.67 23.91 -2.94
C ALA A 477 -18.25 23.34 -2.99
N THR A 478 -17.97 22.50 -3.98
CA THR A 478 -16.66 21.84 -4.14
C THR A 478 -15.75 22.60 -5.10
N ASP A 479 -14.46 22.26 -5.13
CA ASP A 479 -13.51 22.77 -6.12
C ASP A 479 -13.71 22.25 -7.54
N ALA A 480 -14.56 21.24 -7.74
CA ALA A 480 -14.92 20.68 -9.04
C ALA A 480 -16.39 20.94 -9.44
N GLY A 481 -17.07 21.87 -8.76
CA GLY A 481 -18.47 22.20 -8.99
C GLY A 481 -19.35 22.02 -7.76
N LEU A 482 -20.62 21.71 -7.95
CA LEU A 482 -21.60 21.57 -6.87
C LEU A 482 -21.90 20.08 -6.63
N THR A 483 -21.92 19.67 -5.36
CA THR A 483 -22.46 18.37 -4.95
C THR A 483 -23.68 18.62 -4.07
N ALA A 484 -24.78 17.92 -4.32
CA ALA A 484 -25.95 17.89 -3.44
C ALA A 484 -26.00 16.54 -2.71
N VAL A 485 -26.35 16.57 -1.43
CA VAL A 485 -26.63 15.38 -0.62
C VAL A 485 -28.11 15.38 -0.28
N GLU A 486 -28.86 14.39 -0.76
CA GLU A 486 -30.28 14.22 -0.41
C GLU A 486 -30.43 13.72 1.02
N LEU A 487 -31.23 14.42 1.82
CA LEU A 487 -31.43 14.15 3.26
C LEU A 487 -32.82 13.58 3.54
N MET A 488 -33.41 12.87 2.57
CA MET A 488 -34.78 12.37 2.65
C MET A 488 -34.91 11.01 3.33
N GLU A 489 -33.79 10.28 3.46
CA GLU A 489 -33.71 8.94 4.07
C GLU A 489 -32.84 8.97 5.33
N SER A 490 -32.95 7.93 6.16
CA SER A 490 -32.01 7.71 7.28
C SER A 490 -30.61 7.40 6.77
N ALA A 491 -29.60 7.82 7.53
CA ALA A 491 -28.18 7.73 7.24
C ALA A 491 -27.84 8.20 5.80
N PRO A 492 -28.26 9.42 5.40
CA PRO A 492 -28.16 9.86 4.01
C PRO A 492 -26.71 9.93 3.52
N PHE A 493 -25.75 10.26 4.39
CA PHE A 493 -24.34 10.30 4.00
C PHE A 493 -23.74 8.91 3.73
N ASP A 494 -24.33 7.86 4.30
CA ASP A 494 -23.89 6.47 4.15
C ASP A 494 -24.48 5.79 2.92
N ARG A 495 -25.40 6.47 2.21
CA ARG A 495 -26.06 5.96 1.00
C ARG A 495 -25.45 6.57 -0.24
N VAL A 496 -24.98 5.75 -1.16
CA VAL A 496 -24.39 6.21 -2.43
C VAL A 496 -25.39 7.03 -3.25
N ALA A 497 -26.66 6.62 -3.25
CA ALA A 497 -27.73 7.29 -4.02
C ALA A 497 -28.02 8.72 -3.55
N SER A 498 -27.73 9.06 -2.29
CA SER A 498 -27.93 10.40 -1.77
C SER A 498 -26.95 11.42 -2.35
N TRP A 499 -25.82 11.00 -2.92
CA TRP A 499 -24.79 11.91 -3.44
C TRP A 499 -25.01 12.23 -4.92
N ILE A 500 -25.35 13.48 -5.22
CA ILE A 500 -25.63 13.95 -6.58
C ILE A 500 -24.58 14.99 -6.98
N ARG A 501 -23.81 14.68 -8.03
CA ARG A 501 -22.85 15.62 -8.62
C ARG A 501 -23.54 16.47 -9.67
N VAL A 502 -23.58 17.78 -9.44
CA VAL A 502 -24.04 18.75 -10.42
C VAL A 502 -22.81 19.26 -11.16
N GLN A 503 -22.45 18.58 -12.23
CA GLN A 503 -21.48 19.11 -13.20
C GLN A 503 -22.21 20.12 -14.08
N GLY A 504 -21.76 21.37 -14.08
CA GLY A 504 -22.22 22.31 -15.09
C GLY A 504 -21.77 21.84 -16.47
N GLU A 505 -22.62 21.95 -17.48
CA GLU A 505 -22.11 22.08 -18.84
C GLU A 505 -21.06 23.19 -18.85
N SER A 506 -20.01 23.02 -19.67
CA SER A 506 -19.01 24.06 -19.93
C SER A 506 -19.72 25.39 -20.16
N PHE A 507 -19.37 26.41 -19.37
CA PHE A 507 -19.86 27.76 -19.63
C PHE A 507 -19.51 28.14 -21.08
N PRO A 508 -20.43 28.75 -21.85
CA PRO A 508 -20.07 29.27 -23.17
C PRO A 508 -19.01 30.36 -22.97
N GLY A 509 -17.76 30.06 -23.36
CA GLY A 509 -16.65 31.02 -23.32
C GLY A 509 -15.35 30.58 -22.65
N GLU A 510 -15.12 29.29 -22.37
CA GLU A 510 -13.74 28.77 -22.24
C GLU A 510 -13.06 28.58 -23.60
#